data_AF-C6Y1S4-F1
#
_entry.id   AF-C6Y1S4-F1
#
_cell.length_a   1.000
_cell.length_b   1.000
_cell.length_c   1.000
_cell.angle_alpha   90.00
_cell.angle_beta   90.00
_cell.angle_gamma   90.00
#
_symmetry.space_group_name_H-M   'P 1'
#
loop_
_entity.id
_entity.type
_entity.pdbx_description
1 polymer ?
#
loop_
_entity_poly.entity_id
_entity_poly.type
_entity_poly.pdbx_seq_one_letter_code
_entity_poly.pdbx_strand_id
1 'polypeptide(L)' 'MDKISKEADYDKVMAKINSLMAKGSKNVTDSELAEIRELALAAQYYEQNKYVIEAPTTLAGMIEMKMYELRLKSLFM' A
#
# COMPACT_ATOMS: atom_id res chain seq x y z
N MET A 1 16.44 -5.55 4.44
CA MET A 1 15.15 -6.26 4.38
C MET A 1 15.03 -6.90 3.02
N ASP A 2 14.81 -8.21 2.99
CA ASP A 2 14.67 -8.98 1.76
C ASP A 2 13.50 -8.45 0.95
N LYS A 3 13.76 -8.15 -0.33
CA LYS A 3 12.75 -7.77 -1.30
C LYS A 3 11.67 -8.85 -1.33
N ILE A 4 10.44 -8.48 -0.99
CA ILE A 4 9.27 -9.28 -1.39
C ILE A 4 9.30 -9.32 -2.92
N SER A 5 9.67 -10.48 -3.47
CA SER A 5 9.85 -10.68 -4.91
C SER A 5 8.87 -11.69 -5.47
N LYS A 6 8.26 -12.50 -4.61
CA LYS A 6 7.30 -13.55 -4.94
C LYS A 6 6.03 -13.37 -4.13
N GLU A 7 4.92 -13.80 -4.72
CA GLU A 7 3.59 -13.77 -4.10
C GLU A 7 3.55 -14.57 -2.80
N ALA A 8 4.25 -15.72 -2.75
CA ALA A 8 4.37 -16.51 -1.53
C ALA A 8 5.08 -15.78 -0.36
N ASP A 9 5.97 -14.83 -0.65
CA ASP A 9 6.63 -14.03 0.38
C ASP A 9 5.73 -12.88 0.84
N TYR A 10 4.95 -12.31 -0.10
CA TYR A 10 3.91 -11.33 0.21
C TYR A 10 2.82 -11.92 1.13
N ASP A 11 2.34 -13.13 0.84
CA ASP A 11 1.32 -13.81 1.67
C ASP A 11 1.82 -14.08 3.10
N LYS A 12 3.10 -14.46 3.24
CA LYS A 12 3.73 -14.64 4.56
C LYS A 12 3.82 -13.32 5.32
N VAL A 13 4.20 -12.24 4.64
CA VAL A 13 4.28 -10.90 5.24
C VAL A 13 2.89 -10.44 5.68
N MET A 14 1.87 -10.61 4.84
CA MET A 14 0.49 -10.26 5.18
C MET A 14 -0.09 -11.11 6.31
N ALA A 15 0.19 -12.42 6.33
CA ALA A 15 -0.20 -13.29 7.43
C ALA A 15 0.46 -12.85 8.76
N LYS A 16 1.72 -12.43 8.71
CA LYS A 16 2.45 -11.94 9.88
C LYS A 16 1.89 -10.60 10.39
N ILE A 17 1.61 -9.66 9.48
CA ILE A 17 0.93 -8.39 9.81
C ILE A 17 -0.43 -8.68 10.45
N ASN A 18 -1.25 -9.57 9.86
CA ASN A 18 -2.56 -9.92 10.41
C ASN A 18 -2.46 -10.56 11.80
N SER A 19 -1.48 -11.43 12.03
CA SER A 19 -1.25 -12.03 13.35
C SER A 19 -0.88 -10.98 14.40
N LEU A 20 -0.01 -10.03 14.04
CA LEU A 20 0.38 -8.93 14.93
C LEU A 20 -0.78 -7.95 15.17
N MET A 21 -1.58 -7.64 14.15
CA MET A 21 -2.77 -6.80 14.25
C MET A 21 -3.90 -7.47 15.07
N ALA A 22 -4.03 -8.80 14.99
CA ALA A 22 -5.03 -9.57 15.74
C ALA A 22 -4.80 -9.52 17.26
N LYS A 23 -3.58 -9.23 17.72
CA LYS A 23 -3.31 -8.95 19.14
C LYS A 23 -4.06 -7.71 19.65
N GLY A 24 -4.43 -6.80 18.74
CA GLY A 24 -5.14 -5.57 19.03
C GLY A 24 -4.21 -4.47 19.56
N SER A 25 -4.53 -3.21 19.25
CA SER A 25 -3.71 -2.03 19.55
C SER A 25 -3.40 -1.79 21.04
N LYS A 26 -4.05 -2.53 21.97
CA LYS A 26 -3.77 -2.48 23.41
C LYS A 26 -2.70 -3.46 23.89
N ASN A 27 -2.40 -4.51 23.12
CA ASN A 27 -1.47 -5.58 23.52
C ASN A 27 -0.24 -5.67 22.61
N VAL A 28 -0.12 -4.77 21.63
CA VAL A 28 1.04 -4.68 20.74
C VAL A 28 2.06 -3.73 21.35
N THR A 29 3.29 -4.20 21.47
CA THR A 29 4.42 -3.40 21.98
C THR A 29 4.96 -2.44 20.93
N ASP A 30 5.67 -1.39 21.33
CA ASP A 30 6.27 -0.42 20.40
C ASP A 30 7.23 -1.08 19.39
N SER A 31 7.93 -2.15 19.81
CA SER A 31 8.78 -2.95 18.95
C SER A 31 8.00 -3.71 17.88
N GLU A 32 6.84 -4.28 18.23
CA GLU A 32 5.97 -4.96 17.28
C GLU A 32 5.28 -3.98 16.34
N LEU A 33 4.94 -2.77 16.81
CA LEU A 33 4.45 -1.68 15.96
C LEU A 33 5.50 -1.24 14.93
N ALA A 34 6.76 -1.13 15.33
CA ALA A 34 7.86 -0.86 14.41
C ALA A 34 8.01 -1.99 13.37
N GLU A 35 7.90 -3.24 13.80
CA GLU A 35 7.94 -4.41 12.90
C GLU A 35 6.76 -4.43 11.92
N ILE A 36 5.53 -4.17 12.37
CA ILE A 36 4.35 -4.05 11.49
C ILE A 36 4.60 -2.95 10.45
N ARG A 37 5.14 -1.81 10.86
CA ARG A 37 5.41 -0.68 9.97
C ARG A 37 6.44 -1.05 8.90
N GLU A 38 7.51 -1.72 9.28
CA GLU A 38 8.52 -2.22 8.34
C GLU A 38 7.90 -3.23 7.34
N LEU A 39 7.13 -4.19 7.83
CA LEU A 39 6.44 -5.18 7.00
C LEU A 39 5.45 -4.53 6.03
N ALA A 40 4.69 -3.53 6.49
CA ALA A 40 3.73 -2.80 5.67
C ALA A 40 4.43 -1.99 4.56
N LEU A 41 5.57 -1.35 4.85
CA LEU A 41 6.35 -0.63 3.85
C LEU A 41 6.92 -1.59 2.79
N ALA A 42 7.38 -2.78 3.20
CA ALA A 42 7.85 -3.79 2.27
C ALA A 42 6.71 -4.31 1.36
N ALA A 43 5.52 -4.56 1.92
CA ALA A 43 4.34 -4.96 1.15
C ALA A 43 3.89 -3.87 0.16
N GLN A 44 3.84 -2.61 0.62
CA GLN A 44 3.50 -1.46 -0.23
C GLN A 44 4.47 -1.32 -1.40
N TYR A 45 5.78 -1.50 -1.16
CA TYR A 45 6.76 -1.46 -2.23
C TYR A 45 6.54 -2.57 -3.27
N TYR A 46 6.20 -3.79 -2.84
CA TYR A 46 5.85 -4.87 -3.76
C TYR A 46 4.60 -4.55 -4.58
N GLU A 47 3.55 -4.04 -3.94
CA GLU A 47 2.29 -3.67 -4.59
C GLU A 47 2.46 -2.56 -5.62
N GLN A 48 3.23 -1.51 -5.31
CA GLN A 48 3.51 -0.42 -6.25
C GLN A 48 4.21 -0.90 -7.52
N ASN A 49 5.06 -1.93 -7.41
CA ASN A 49 5.73 -2.51 -8.57
C ASN A 49 4.87 -3.52 -9.32
N LYS A 50 3.96 -4.24 -8.64
CA LYS A 50 3.08 -5.26 -9.23
C LYS A 50 1.84 -4.65 -9.89
N TYR A 51 1.22 -3.66 -9.26
CA TYR A 51 0.01 -3.01 -9.71
C TYR A 51 0.34 -1.60 -10.21
N VAL A 52 0.86 -1.55 -11.43
CA VAL A 52 1.10 -0.27 -12.11
C VAL A 52 -0.24 0.25 -12.62
N ILE A 53 -0.66 1.41 -12.10
CA ILE A 53 -1.78 2.15 -12.67
C ILE A 53 -1.26 2.79 -13.96
N GLU A 54 -1.62 2.22 -15.09
CA GLU A 54 -1.25 2.78 -16.38
C GLU A 54 -1.94 4.13 -16.59
N ALA A 55 -1.16 5.10 -17.08
CA ALA A 55 -1.73 6.37 -17.46
C ALA A 55 -2.67 6.18 -18.66
N PRO A 56 -3.81 6.89 -18.71
CA PRO A 56 -4.71 6.81 -19.84
C PRO A 56 -3.98 7.26 -21.12
N THR A 57 -4.05 6.43 -22.16
CA THR A 57 -3.42 6.70 -23.46
C THR A 57 -4.34 7.45 -24.42
N THR A 58 -5.64 7.53 -24.10
CA THR A 58 -6.64 8.22 -24.91
C THR A 58 -6.84 9.65 -24.42
N LEU A 59 -7.16 10.57 -25.34
CA LEU A 59 -7.47 11.96 -25.00
C LEU A 59 -8.63 12.06 -23.99
N ALA A 60 -9.67 11.24 -24.17
CA ALA A 60 -10.80 11.17 -23.24
C ALA A 60 -10.35 10.76 -21.82
N GLY A 61 -9.52 9.72 -21.71
CA GLY A 61 -8.99 9.28 -20.41
C GLY A 61 -8.07 10.31 -19.76
N MET A 62 -7.26 11.03 -20.55
CA MET A 62 -6.43 12.13 -20.04
C MET A 62 -7.30 13.27 -19.49
N ILE A 63 -8.42 13.59 -20.16
CA ILE A 63 -9.39 14.59 -19.70
C ILE A 63 -10.06 14.15 -18.40
N GLU A 64 -10.49 12.88 -18.29
CA GLU A 64 -11.08 12.32 -17.07
C GLU A 64 -10.11 12.35 -15.88
N MET A 65 -8.86 11.92 -16.09
CA MET A 65 -7.81 12.01 -15.08
C MET A 65 -7.61 13.46 -14.62
N LYS A 66 -7.58 14.41 -15.56
CA LYS A 66 -7.42 15.83 -15.23
C LYS A 66 -8.58 16.41 -14.43
N MET A 67 -9.81 16.03 -14.76
CA MET A 67 -11.00 16.43 -14.01
C MET A 67 -10.99 15.87 -12.59
N TYR A 68 -10.53 14.63 -12.42
CA TYR A 68 -10.41 14.00 -11.11
C TYR A 68 -9.37 14.72 -10.22
N GLU A 69 -8.20 15.07 -10.77
CA GLU A 69 -7.18 15.88 -10.07
C GLU A 69 -7.74 17.22 -9.58
N LEU A 70 -8.49 17.93 -10.44
CA LEU A 70 -9.07 19.23 -10.11
C LEU A 70 -10.12 19.12 -9.01
N ARG A 71 -10.95 18.08 -9.03
CA ARG A 71 -11.97 17.82 -8.00
C ARG A 71 -11.34 17.54 -6.63
N LEU A 72 -10.25 16.77 -6.58
CA LEU A 72 -9.52 16.53 -5.34
C LEU A 72 -8.94 17.82 -4.77
N LYS A 73 -8.37 18.68 -5.63
CA LYS A 73 -7.84 19.99 -5.20
C LYS A 73 -8.91 20.92 -4.65
N SER A 74 -10.09 20.97 -5.26
CA SER A 74 -11.21 21.79 -4.76
C SER A 74 -11.84 21.27 -3.47
N LEU A 75 -11.64 20.00 -3.12
CA LEU A 75 -12.15 19.43 -1.87
C LEU A 75 -11.24 19.73 -0.67
N PHE A 76 -9.96 20.01 -0.95
CA PHE A 76 -8.93 20.30 0.06
C PHE A 76 -8.65 21.80 0.25
N MET A 77 -9.36 22.67 -0.47
CA MET A 77 -9.21 24.13 -0.44
C MET A 77 -10.52 24.78 -0.02
#